data_AF-A0A4P5QUV1-F1
#
_entry.id   AF-A0A4P5QUV1-F1
#
_cell.length_a   1.000
_cell.length_b   1.000
_cell.length_c   1.000
_cell.angle_alpha   90.00
_cell.angle_beta   90.00
_cell.angle_gamma   90.00
#
_symmetry.space_group_name_H-M   'P 1'
#
loop_
_entity.id
_entity.type
_entity.pdbx_description
1 polymer ?
#
loop_
_entity_poly.entity_id
_entity_poly.type
_entity_poly.pdbx_seq_one_letter_code
_entity_poly.pdbx_strand_id
1 'polypeptide(L)'
;MPHLTHPQLLQSVLQLLNDEGSDGFAPDGKRQILGVSVALSEAEVHWREFLQSLQQRGLRGLQLLVSDDHAGLAAARRAVFPSLPWQRCQFHLQQNAQAYAPRPELRARVSTETARIVPLIFADDLSYAPDSSSNASSRSHSELAT
;
A
#
# COMPACT_ATOMS: atom_id res chain seq x y z
N MET A 1 -33.66 1.01 -15.30
CA MET A 1 -33.15 -0.37 -15.21
C MET A 1 -31.67 -0.34 -15.57
N PRO A 2 -30.72 -0.35 -14.61
CA PRO A 2 -29.32 -0.45 -14.98
C PRO A 2 -29.00 -1.91 -15.25
N HIS A 3 -28.56 -2.16 -16.48
CA HIS A 3 -28.01 -3.42 -16.95
C HIS A 3 -26.59 -3.56 -16.38
N LEU A 4 -26.42 -4.43 -15.38
CA LEU A 4 -25.10 -4.86 -14.92
C LEU A 4 -24.68 -6.06 -15.77
N THR A 5 -23.99 -5.80 -16.87
CA THR A 5 -23.30 -6.84 -17.64
C THR A 5 -21.93 -6.35 -18.07
N HIS A 6 -20.97 -6.47 -17.16
CA HIS A 6 -19.62 -6.90 -17.50
C HIS A 6 -19.00 -7.47 -16.21
N PRO A 7 -18.55 -8.73 -16.17
CA PRO A 7 -17.62 -9.15 -15.13
C PRO A 7 -16.39 -8.26 -15.31
N GLN A 8 -16.21 -7.28 -14.42
CA GLN A 8 -15.04 -6.45 -14.43
C GLN A 8 -13.86 -7.37 -14.09
N LEU A 9 -13.09 -7.76 -15.11
CA LEU A 9 -11.74 -8.22 -14.86
C LEU A 9 -11.02 -7.03 -14.22
N LEU A 10 -10.89 -7.08 -12.90
CA LEU A 10 -10.31 -6.01 -12.12
C LEU A 10 -8.80 -6.02 -12.32
N GLN A 11 -8.34 -5.13 -13.20
CA GLN A 11 -6.94 -4.73 -13.26
C GLN A 11 -6.69 -3.72 -12.15
N SER A 12 -6.24 -4.16 -10.97
CA SER A 12 -5.69 -3.22 -9.99
C SER A 12 -4.20 -3.04 -10.24
N VAL A 13 -3.80 -1.78 -10.49
CA VAL A 13 -2.39 -1.41 -10.61
C VAL A 13 -1.85 -1.17 -9.20
N LEU A 14 -0.89 -2.00 -8.79
CA LEU A 14 -0.18 -1.88 -7.53
C LEU A 14 1.16 -1.15 -7.76
N GLN A 15 1.40 -0.05 -7.05
CA GLN A 15 2.70 0.62 -7.05
C GLN A 15 3.43 0.27 -5.74
N LEU A 16 4.69 -0.17 -5.85
CA LEU A 16 5.53 -0.58 -4.71
C LEU A 16 6.83 0.22 -4.74
N LEU A 17 7.22 0.88 -3.64
CA LEU A 17 8.48 1.64 -3.51
C LEU A 17 9.54 0.81 -2.76
N ASN A 18 10.84 0.93 -3.09
CA ASN A 18 11.97 0.14 -2.55
C ASN A 18 13.22 1.02 -2.26
N ASP A 19 14.09 0.59 -1.34
CA ASP A 19 15.27 1.30 -0.81
C ASP A 19 16.50 1.31 -1.75
N GLU A 20 16.55 0.40 -2.74
CA GLU A 20 17.63 0.34 -3.75
C GLU A 20 17.44 1.35 -4.89
N GLY A 21 17.12 2.61 -4.55
CA GLY A 21 17.01 3.71 -5.50
C GLY A 21 15.66 3.78 -6.23
N SER A 22 14.68 4.38 -5.56
CA SER A 22 13.43 4.98 -6.08
C SER A 22 12.33 4.04 -6.61
N ASP A 23 11.29 3.91 -5.79
CA ASP A 23 9.89 4.03 -6.23
C ASP A 23 9.24 2.93 -7.12
N GLY A 24 9.74 1.71 -7.20
CA GLY A 24 9.24 0.79 -8.26
C GLY A 24 9.62 1.29 -9.65
N PHE A 25 10.65 2.12 -9.68
CA PHE A 25 11.38 2.48 -10.85
C PHE A 25 12.62 1.59 -10.89
N ALA A 26 13.07 1.22 -12.09
CA ALA A 26 14.35 0.57 -12.28
C ALA A 26 15.47 1.52 -11.77
N PRO A 27 16.70 1.02 -11.56
CA PRO A 27 17.83 1.84 -11.10
C PRO A 27 18.11 3.09 -11.95
N ASP A 28 17.54 3.17 -13.16
CA ASP A 28 17.59 4.32 -14.06
C ASP A 28 16.46 5.35 -13.84
N GLY A 29 15.64 5.19 -12.80
CA GLY A 29 14.53 6.06 -12.48
C GLY A 29 13.35 5.93 -13.46
N LYS A 30 13.13 4.75 -14.07
CA LYS A 30 11.94 4.46 -14.91
C LYS A 30 10.95 3.50 -14.26
N ARG A 31 9.65 3.83 -14.28
CA ARG A 31 8.57 2.98 -13.75
C ARG A 31 8.63 1.59 -14.36
N GLN A 32 8.53 0.56 -13.53
CA GLN A 32 8.51 -0.82 -13.98
C GLN A 32 7.23 -1.52 -13.50
N ILE A 33 6.63 -2.30 -14.40
CA ILE A 33 5.56 -3.23 -14.02
C ILE A 33 6.21 -4.48 -13.45
N LEU A 34 6.03 -4.71 -12.15
CA LEU A 34 6.64 -5.86 -11.45
C LEU A 34 5.86 -7.17 -11.68
N GLY A 35 4.56 -7.09 -11.93
CA GLY A 35 3.72 -8.26 -12.20
C GLY A 35 2.28 -7.87 -12.50
N VAL A 36 1.53 -8.81 -13.08
CA VAL A 36 0.09 -8.69 -13.34
C VAL A 36 -0.56 -9.99 -12.88
N SER A 37 -1.68 -9.88 -12.19
CA SER A 37 -2.54 -11.02 -11.82
C SER A 37 -3.96 -10.74 -12.31
N VAL A 38 -4.68 -11.80 -12.67
CA VAL A 38 -6.08 -11.75 -13.06
C VAL A 38 -6.85 -12.74 -12.21
N ALA A 39 -7.85 -12.25 -11.48
CA ALA A 39 -8.70 -13.05 -10.63
C ALA A 39 -10.17 -12.65 -10.79
N LEU A 40 -11.08 -13.53 -10.39
CA LEU A 40 -12.53 -13.29 -10.47
C LEU A 40 -13.07 -12.49 -9.28
N SER A 41 -12.24 -12.16 -8.30
CA SER A 41 -12.61 -11.35 -7.15
C SER A 41 -11.41 -10.61 -6.56
N GLU A 42 -11.67 -9.62 -5.72
CA GLU A 42 -10.65 -8.90 -4.92
C GLU A 42 -10.43 -9.55 -3.55
N ALA A 43 -10.74 -10.84 -3.42
CA ALA A 43 -10.54 -11.57 -2.17
C ALA A 43 -9.06 -11.57 -1.76
N GLU A 44 -8.85 -11.57 -0.44
CA GLU A 44 -7.54 -11.52 0.19
C GLU A 44 -6.57 -12.58 -0.34
N VAL A 45 -7.05 -13.81 -0.57
CA VAL A 45 -6.23 -14.93 -1.06
C VAL A 45 -5.56 -14.62 -2.41
N HIS A 46 -6.26 -13.96 -3.34
CA HIS A 46 -5.72 -13.64 -4.65
C HIS A 46 -4.63 -12.56 -4.56
N TRP A 47 -4.83 -11.58 -3.68
CA TRP A 47 -3.81 -10.57 -3.39
C TRP A 47 -2.59 -11.19 -2.72
N ARG A 48 -2.80 -12.10 -1.76
CA ARG A 48 -1.73 -12.78 -1.04
C ARG A 48 -0.88 -13.60 -2.00
N GLU A 49 -1.50 -14.41 -2.85
CA GLU A 49 -0.81 -15.21 -3.87
C GLU A 49 0.02 -14.31 -4.80
N PHE A 50 -0.56 -13.19 -5.26
CA PHE A 50 0.16 -12.23 -6.08
C PHE A 50 1.39 -11.64 -5.36
N LEU A 51 1.22 -11.13 -4.14
CA LEU A 51 2.33 -10.53 -3.36
C LEU A 51 3.42 -11.55 -3.04
N GLN A 52 3.05 -12.79 -2.69
CA GLN A 52 4.01 -13.88 -2.47
C GLN A 52 4.77 -14.22 -3.75
N SER A 53 4.12 -14.21 -4.92
CA SER A 53 4.80 -14.41 -6.21
C SER A 53 5.86 -13.34 -6.49
N LEU A 54 5.65 -12.09 -6.04
CA LEU A 54 6.65 -11.03 -6.16
C LEU A 54 7.86 -11.32 -5.26
N GLN A 55 7.61 -11.72 -4.01
CA GLN A 55 8.67 -12.05 -3.04
C GLN A 55 9.51 -13.24 -3.50
N GLN A 56 8.87 -14.28 -4.04
CA GLN A 56 9.55 -15.45 -4.59
C GLN A 56 10.46 -15.10 -5.78
N ARG A 57 10.09 -14.08 -6.57
CA ARG A 57 10.92 -13.52 -7.65
C ARG A 57 12.00 -12.55 -7.17
N GLY A 58 12.15 -12.37 -5.86
CA GLY A 58 13.22 -11.59 -5.26
C GLY A 58 12.84 -10.15 -4.89
N LEU A 59 11.55 -9.78 -4.92
CA LEU A 59 11.12 -8.47 -4.44
C LEU A 59 11.42 -8.33 -2.94
N ARG A 60 12.19 -7.31 -2.59
CA ARG A 60 12.68 -7.02 -1.22
C ARG A 60 12.80 -5.51 -1.02
N GLY A 61 13.03 -5.08 0.22
CA GLY A 61 13.34 -3.69 0.58
C GLY A 61 12.19 -2.69 0.42
N LEU A 62 10.95 -3.18 0.32
CA LEU A 62 9.79 -2.31 0.13
C LEU A 62 9.65 -1.29 1.27
N GLN A 63 9.42 -0.02 0.91
CA GLN A 63 9.24 1.10 1.83
C GLN A 63 7.80 1.61 1.89
N LEU A 64 7.05 1.46 0.80
CA LEU A 64 5.65 1.88 0.73
C LEU A 64 4.89 1.05 -0.29
N LEU A 65 3.66 0.66 0.06
CA LEU A 65 2.68 0.15 -0.88
C LEU A 65 1.64 1.23 -1.17
N VAL A 66 1.36 1.50 -2.44
CA VAL A 66 0.30 2.44 -2.86
C VAL A 66 -0.72 1.72 -3.74
N SER A 67 -1.99 1.77 -3.34
CA SER A 67 -3.11 1.17 -4.09
C SER A 67 -4.41 1.93 -3.82
N ASP A 68 -5.49 1.67 -4.56
CA ASP A 68 -6.82 2.08 -4.06
C ASP A 68 -7.23 1.26 -2.81
N ASP A 69 -8.37 1.62 -2.21
CA ASP A 69 -8.89 1.04 -0.97
C ASP A 69 -9.58 -0.31 -1.20
N HIS A 70 -8.77 -1.37 -1.19
CA HIS A 70 -9.24 -2.75 -1.31
C HIS A 70 -8.98 -3.52 0.00
N ALA A 71 -10.04 -3.93 0.68
CA ALA A 71 -9.94 -4.65 1.96
C ALA A 71 -9.13 -5.96 1.86
N GLY A 72 -9.28 -6.70 0.75
CA GLY A 72 -8.51 -7.91 0.50
C GLY A 72 -7.01 -7.65 0.37
N LEU A 73 -6.62 -6.59 -0.35
CA LEU A 73 -5.23 -6.19 -0.47
C LEU A 73 -4.66 -5.70 0.86
N ALA A 74 -5.43 -4.94 1.64
CA ALA A 74 -5.01 -4.47 2.96
C ALA A 74 -4.68 -5.64 3.90
N ALA A 75 -5.52 -6.68 3.90
CA ALA A 75 -5.30 -7.89 4.68
C ALA A 75 -4.11 -8.71 4.16
N ALA A 76 -4.01 -8.90 2.85
CA ALA A 76 -2.89 -9.61 2.22
C ALA A 76 -1.54 -8.94 2.46
N ARG A 77 -1.49 -7.60 2.35
CA ARG A 77 -0.30 -6.80 2.66
C ARG A 77 0.14 -7.00 4.10
N ARG A 78 -0.78 -6.97 5.08
CA ARG A 78 -0.43 -7.24 6.48
C ARG A 78 0.11 -8.66 6.69
N ALA A 79 -0.35 -9.62 5.90
CA ALA A 79 0.11 -11.00 5.99
C ALA A 79 1.48 -11.25 5.35
N VAL A 80 1.79 -10.57 4.24
CA VAL A 80 3.04 -10.78 3.48
C VAL A 80 4.13 -9.77 3.86
N PHE A 81 3.75 -8.52 4.12
CA PHE A 81 4.63 -7.39 4.46
C PHE A 81 4.09 -6.63 5.67
N PRO A 82 4.16 -7.20 6.90
CA PRO A 82 3.50 -6.65 8.08
C PRO A 82 4.00 -5.25 8.47
N SER A 83 5.29 -4.97 8.26
CA SER A 83 5.91 -3.69 8.56
C SER A 83 5.80 -2.67 7.42
N LEU A 84 5.25 -3.04 6.26
CA LEU A 84 5.17 -2.15 5.11
C LEU A 84 4.02 -1.14 5.29
N PRO A 85 4.31 0.16 5.34
CA PRO A 85 3.29 1.19 5.30
C PRO A 85 2.43 1.07 4.05
N TRP A 86 1.15 1.42 4.18
CA TRP A 86 0.21 1.39 3.07
C TRP A 86 -0.47 2.72 2.92
N GLN A 87 -0.45 3.21 1.68
CA GLN A 87 -1.12 4.43 1.31
C GLN A 87 -2.21 4.18 0.27
N ARG A 88 -3.33 4.89 0.43
CA ARG A 88 -4.30 5.01 -0.64
C ARG A 88 -3.77 5.87 -1.79
N CYS A 89 -4.02 5.44 -3.03
CA CYS A 89 -3.67 6.14 -4.24
C CYS A 89 -4.42 7.49 -4.32
N GLN A 90 -3.66 8.57 -4.43
CA GLN A 90 -4.19 9.92 -4.40
C GLN A 90 -5.05 10.27 -5.60
N PHE A 91 -4.71 9.69 -6.76
CA PHE A 91 -5.51 9.82 -7.96
C PHE A 91 -6.92 9.25 -7.79
N HIS A 92 -7.02 7.99 -7.35
CA HIS A 92 -8.32 7.36 -7.10
C HIS A 92 -9.07 8.04 -5.95
N LEU A 93 -8.38 8.46 -4.89
CA LEU A 93 -9.00 9.22 -3.80
C LEU A 93 -9.65 10.51 -4.32
N GLN A 94 -8.95 11.29 -5.15
CA GLN A 94 -9.49 12.52 -5.74
C GLN A 94 -10.68 12.24 -6.65
N GLN A 95 -10.61 11.20 -7.49
CA GLN A 95 -11.73 10.82 -8.36
C GLN A 95 -12.97 10.39 -7.54
N ASN A 96 -12.75 9.55 -6.54
CA ASN A 96 -13.81 9.07 -5.65
C ASN A 96 -14.48 10.23 -4.91
N ALA A 97 -13.71 11.18 -4.39
CA ALA A 97 -14.25 12.37 -3.74
C ALA A 97 -15.07 13.25 -4.71
N GLN A 98 -14.57 13.45 -5.93
CA GLN A 98 -15.27 14.25 -6.95
C GLN A 98 -16.56 13.62 -7.44
N ALA A 99 -16.69 12.29 -7.39
CA ALA A 99 -17.91 11.57 -7.78
C ALA A 99 -19.13 11.99 -6.93
N TYR A 100 -18.91 12.41 -5.69
CA TYR A 100 -19.97 12.89 -4.79
C TYR A 100 -20.30 14.39 -4.98
N ALA A 101 -19.58 15.10 -5.84
CA ALA A 101 -19.83 16.52 -6.13
C ALA A 101 -20.68 16.66 -7.41
N PRO A 102 -21.98 17.05 -7.29
CA PRO A 102 -22.90 17.07 -8.43
C PRO A 102 -22.63 18.22 -9.40
N ARG A 103 -21.97 19.30 -8.96
CA ARG A 103 -21.73 20.50 -9.77
C ARG A 103 -20.25 20.69 -10.12
N PRO A 104 -19.92 21.21 -11.31
CA PRO A 104 -18.53 21.46 -11.72
C PRO A 104 -17.73 22.33 -10.74
N GLU A 105 -18.35 23.37 -10.19
CA GLU A 105 -17.68 24.27 -9.23
C GLU A 105 -17.34 23.55 -7.92
N LEU A 106 -18.19 22.59 -7.50
CA LEU A 106 -17.94 21.76 -6.33
C LEU A 106 -16.83 20.75 -6.59
N ARG A 107 -16.77 20.14 -7.78
CA ARG A 107 -15.67 19.22 -8.15
C ARG A 107 -14.32 19.94 -8.15
N ALA A 108 -14.27 21.16 -8.68
CA ALA A 108 -13.07 22.00 -8.66
C ALA A 108 -12.63 22.28 -7.21
N ARG A 109 -13.55 22.67 -6.33
CA ARG A 109 -13.27 22.87 -4.90
C ARG A 109 -12.77 21.61 -4.20
N VAL A 110 -13.43 20.46 -4.42
CA VAL A 110 -13.01 19.16 -3.84
C VAL A 110 -11.62 18.76 -4.32
N SER A 111 -11.31 18.97 -5.61
CA SER A 111 -9.99 18.70 -6.17
C SER A 111 -8.91 19.53 -5.50
N THR A 112 -9.11 20.86 -5.41
CA THR A 112 -8.17 21.77 -4.77
C THR A 112 -7.95 21.43 -3.30
N GLU A 113 -9.02 21.15 -2.55
CA GLU A 113 -8.92 20.89 -1.11
C GLU A 113 -8.29 19.53 -0.82
N THR A 114 -8.68 18.49 -1.56
CA THR A 114 -8.03 17.17 -1.45
C THR A 114 -6.54 17.28 -1.77
N ALA A 115 -6.15 18.01 -2.83
CA ALA A 115 -4.75 18.20 -3.18
C ALA A 115 -3.93 18.92 -2.09
N ARG A 116 -4.55 19.78 -1.27
CA ARG A 116 -3.89 20.49 -0.15
C ARG A 116 -3.62 19.59 1.05
N ILE A 117 -4.56 18.70 1.38
CA ILE A 117 -4.48 17.88 2.60
C ILE A 117 -3.60 16.66 2.38
N VAL A 118 -3.59 16.13 1.15
CA VAL A 118 -2.91 14.89 0.81
C VAL A 118 -1.43 14.84 1.22
N PRO A 119 -0.59 15.88 0.98
CA PRO A 119 0.80 15.91 1.45
C PRO A 119 0.97 15.80 2.97
N LEU A 120 -0.02 16.27 3.76
CA LEU A 120 0.04 16.26 5.22
C LEU A 120 -0.19 14.86 5.81
N ILE A 121 -0.97 14.02 5.12
CA ILE A 121 -1.26 12.64 5.53
C ILE A 121 0.01 11.76 5.51
N PHE A 122 1.04 12.12 4.73
CA PHE A 122 2.30 11.37 4.62
C PHE A 122 3.29 11.64 5.75
N ALA A 123 3.28 12.83 6.36
CA ALA A 123 4.30 13.24 7.31
C ALA A 123 4.18 12.54 8.67
N ASP A 124 2.95 12.23 9.08
CA ASP A 124 2.69 11.66 10.41
C ASP A 124 2.78 10.12 10.43
N ASP A 125 2.42 9.42 9.35
CA ASP A 125 2.34 7.94 9.34
C ASP A 125 3.70 7.24 9.11
N LEU A 126 4.67 7.92 8.48
CA LEU A 126 6.05 7.42 8.33
C LEU A 126 6.87 7.53 9.63
N SER A 127 6.35 8.22 10.66
CA SER A 127 7.02 8.35 11.96
C SER A 127 6.76 7.15 12.90
N TYR A 128 5.79 6.28 12.58
CA TYR A 128 5.50 5.08 13.35
C TYR A 128 6.29 3.88 12.82
N ALA A 129 7.59 3.82 13.13
CA ALA A 129 8.35 2.58 13.11
C ALA A 129 8.23 1.92 14.50
N PRO A 130 7.62 0.73 14.65
CA PRO A 130 7.65 0.02 15.92
C PRO A 130 9.11 -0.35 16.21
N ASP A 131 9.64 0.20 17.30
CA ASP A 131 11.01 0.00 17.76
C ASP A 131 11.29 -1.50 17.94
N SER A 132 12.09 -2.10 17.06
CA SER A 132 12.46 -3.52 17.12
C SER A 132 13.59 -3.80 18.12
N SER A 133 13.86 -2.89 19.05
CA SER A 133 14.96 -2.97 20.01
C SER A 133 14.53 -3.36 21.43
N SER A 134 13.68 -4.38 21.57
CA SER A 134 13.55 -5.10 22.85
C SER A 134 13.70 -6.60 22.64
N ASN A 135 14.86 -7.00 22.12
CA ASN A 135 15.25 -8.39 22.10
C ASN A 135 15.66 -8.82 23.52
N ALA A 136 15.05 -9.92 23.97
CA ALA A 136 15.42 -10.63 25.18
C ALA A 136 16.93 -10.90 25.19
N SER A 137 17.62 -10.47 26.24
CA SER A 137 18.95 -10.97 26.56
C SER A 137 18.96 -11.44 28.00
N SER A 138 18.95 -12.77 28.12
CA SER A 138 19.31 -13.54 29.29
C SER A 138 20.71 -13.18 29.77
N ARG A 139 20.85 -12.82 31.05
CA ARG A 139 22.08 -13.07 31.81
C ARG A 139 21.74 -13.56 33.20
N SER A 140 21.99 -14.85 33.39
CA SER A 140 22.26 -15.48 34.68
C SER A 140 23.51 -14.87 35.31
N HIS A 141 23.46 -14.54 36.61
CA HIS A 141 24.60 -14.76 37.51
C HIS A 141 24.12 -14.80 38.96
N SER A 142 24.46 -15.91 39.60
CA SER A 142 24.48 -16.18 41.04
C SER A 142 25.54 -15.35 41.78
N GLU A 143 25.48 -15.40 43.13
CA GLU A 143 26.40 -14.91 44.17
C GLU A 143 25.97 -13.58 44.85
N LEU A 144 26.02 -13.38 46.16
CA LEU A 144 26.43 -14.17 47.33
C LEU A 144 25.87 -13.47 48.59
N ALA A 145 25.81 -14.24 49.68
CA ALA A 145 25.55 -13.88 51.07
C ALA A 145 26.05 -12.49 51.53
N THR A 146 25.28 -11.82 52.39
CA THR A 146 25.59 -11.58 53.82
C THR A 146 24.31 -11.20 54.55
#